data_AF-A0A9E4CPR2-F1
#
_entry.id   AF-A0A9E4CPR2-F1
#
_cell.length_a   1.000
_cell.length_b   1.000
_cell.length_c   1.000
_cell.angle_alpha   90.00
_cell.angle_beta   90.00
_cell.angle_gamma   90.00
#
_symmetry.space_group_name_H-M   'P 1'
#
loop_
_entity.id
_entity.type
_entity.pdbx_description
1 polymer ?
#
loop_
_entity_poly.entity_id
_entity_poly.type
_entity_poly.pdbx_seq_one_letter_code
_entity_poly.pdbx_strand_id
1 'polypeptide(L)'
;RYAQLLARTAVQIKKANRFALVAAGPTGPSGGRYGTPPITFLAIVQRNLPRFLPGAGYFERRWVDAWAHNPYTGFKNPPSRGTIRAPRVGMSNIRDLFTQLDRHYVTRRKPVWATEFSWETNPPDPDYGISPYLQGRYMAEAFDWLDRTRRVPVAIWYGFTDADNIATDWQSGVRYIDQRKKFSWYWFQRPVSVNVTSVRRGQSVRVFARSNVRPGGTRIAWSENGRAWRLLPLKGRRSDGSMIQSVRIYRKTWFATWDGSGTRGPARIVNVRR
;
A
#
# COMPACT_ATOMS: atom_id res chain seq x y z
N ARG A 1 20.62 0.63 -21.82
CA ARG A 1 21.37 1.30 -20.74
C ARG A 1 20.84 0.94 -19.35
N TYR A 2 19.56 1.17 -19.02
CA TYR A 2 19.03 0.85 -17.67
C TYR A 2 19.22 -0.62 -17.23
N ALA A 3 18.89 -1.60 -18.09
CA ALA A 3 19.05 -3.02 -17.74
C ALA A 3 20.51 -3.40 -17.40
N GLN A 4 21.48 -2.80 -18.10
CA GLN A 4 22.91 -3.00 -17.84
C GLN A 4 23.33 -2.37 -16.50
N LEU A 5 22.88 -1.13 -16.23
CA LEU A 5 23.14 -0.46 -14.95
C LEU A 5 22.55 -1.28 -13.79
N LEU A 6 21.27 -1.63 -13.88
CA LEU A 6 20.59 -2.45 -12.89
C LEU A 6 21.31 -3.77 -12.64
N ALA A 7 21.66 -4.51 -13.70
CA ALA A 7 22.35 -5.80 -13.57
C ALA A 7 23.71 -5.65 -12.90
N ARG A 8 24.54 -4.72 -13.36
CA ARG A 8 25.88 -4.49 -12.79
C ARG A 8 25.80 -4.07 -11.33
N THR A 9 24.92 -3.14 -10.99
CA THR A 9 24.72 -2.69 -9.61
C THR A 9 24.21 -3.82 -8.71
N ALA A 10 23.20 -4.57 -9.16
CA ALA A 10 22.65 -5.70 -8.41
C ALA A 10 23.72 -6.77 -8.10
N VAL A 11 24.60 -7.04 -9.07
CA VAL A 11 25.72 -7.97 -8.90
C VAL A 11 26.69 -7.46 -7.85
N GLN A 12 27.09 -6.19 -7.91
CA GLN A 12 28.04 -5.64 -6.93
C GLN A 12 27.45 -5.58 -5.52
N ILE A 13 26.17 -5.19 -5.39
CA ILE A 13 25.46 -5.21 -4.10
C ILE A 13 25.49 -6.62 -3.49
N LYS A 14 25.16 -7.65 -4.28
CA LYS A 14 25.14 -9.04 -3.77
C LYS A 14 26.52 -9.65 -3.57
N LYS A 15 27.56 -9.17 -4.27
CA LYS A 15 28.95 -9.53 -3.99
C LYS A 15 29.41 -8.95 -2.65
N ALA A 16 29.07 -7.70 -2.37
CA ALA A 16 29.41 -7.03 -1.11
C ALA A 16 28.59 -7.60 0.06
N ASN A 17 27.31 -7.89 -0.15
CA ASN A 17 26.43 -8.51 0.84
C ASN A 17 25.45 -9.47 0.16
N ARG A 18 25.72 -10.77 0.25
CA ARG A 18 24.88 -11.82 -0.36
C ARG A 18 23.44 -11.85 0.15
N PHE A 19 23.18 -11.27 1.33
CA PHE A 19 21.86 -11.22 1.95
C PHE A 19 21.08 -9.94 1.59
N ALA A 20 21.70 -8.97 0.92
CA ALA A 20 21.00 -7.78 0.46
C ALA A 20 19.91 -8.15 -0.55
N LEU A 21 18.72 -7.59 -0.33
CA LEU A 21 17.59 -7.69 -1.26
C LEU A 21 17.65 -6.54 -2.26
N VAL A 22 17.54 -6.85 -3.55
CA VAL A 22 17.60 -5.88 -4.65
C VAL A 22 16.24 -5.80 -5.32
N ALA A 23 15.60 -4.63 -5.25
CA ALA A 23 14.40 -4.33 -6.00
C ALA A 23 14.73 -3.51 -7.26
N ALA A 24 14.29 -3.99 -8.43
CA ALA A 24 14.45 -3.27 -9.69
C ALA A 24 13.41 -2.15 -9.81
N GLY A 25 13.82 -0.92 -10.16
CA GLY A 25 12.94 0.27 -10.23
C GLY A 25 13.57 1.51 -9.55
N PRO A 26 12.78 2.38 -8.92
CA PRO A 26 11.32 2.41 -8.90
C PRO A 26 10.73 2.94 -10.22
N THR A 27 9.52 2.51 -10.55
CA THR A 27 8.71 3.17 -11.60
C THR A 27 7.58 3.98 -10.96
N GLY A 28 7.35 5.22 -11.41
CA GLY A 28 6.14 5.99 -11.09
C GLY A 28 4.97 5.64 -12.03
N PRO A 29 3.74 6.10 -11.78
CA PRO A 29 2.59 5.56 -12.50
C PRO A 29 2.56 5.83 -14.00
N SER A 30 3.05 6.99 -14.42
CA SER A 30 3.05 7.44 -15.81
C SER A 30 4.43 7.44 -16.47
N GLY A 31 5.50 7.30 -15.68
CA GLY A 31 6.87 7.64 -16.10
C GLY A 31 7.21 9.12 -15.96
N GLY A 32 6.24 10.01 -15.67
CA GLY A 32 6.42 11.46 -15.65
C GLY A 32 6.22 12.11 -17.02
N ARG A 33 6.40 13.44 -17.12
CA ARG A 33 6.08 14.25 -18.31
C ARG A 33 6.77 13.78 -19.59
N TYR A 34 7.98 13.24 -19.47
CA TYR A 34 8.80 12.75 -20.59
C TYR A 34 9.22 11.29 -20.45
N GLY A 35 8.67 10.57 -19.47
CA GLY A 35 9.12 9.22 -19.16
C GLY A 35 8.34 8.13 -19.87
N THR A 36 8.88 6.92 -19.80
CA THR A 36 8.25 5.72 -20.34
C THR A 36 7.26 5.13 -19.34
N PRO A 37 6.01 4.83 -19.74
CA PRO A 37 5.05 4.18 -18.86
C PRO A 37 5.58 2.85 -18.29
N PRO A 38 5.22 2.47 -17.04
CA PRO A 38 5.76 1.30 -16.36
C PRO A 38 5.72 -0.01 -17.14
N ILE A 39 4.62 -0.31 -17.84
CA ILE A 39 4.50 -1.56 -18.59
C ILE A 39 5.52 -1.61 -19.75
N THR A 40 5.63 -0.50 -20.50
CA THR A 40 6.57 -0.37 -21.60
C THR A 40 8.01 -0.42 -21.11
N PHE A 41 8.32 0.32 -20.03
CA PHE A 41 9.65 0.34 -19.43
C PHE A 41 10.07 -1.06 -18.96
N LEU A 42 9.19 -1.73 -18.23
CA LEU A 42 9.43 -3.07 -17.73
C LEU A 42 9.63 -4.08 -18.87
N ALA A 43 8.85 -4.00 -19.95
CA ALA A 43 9.01 -4.86 -21.13
C ALA A 43 10.42 -4.76 -21.72
N ILE A 44 10.95 -3.53 -21.85
CA ILE A 44 12.29 -3.27 -22.36
C ILE A 44 13.36 -3.77 -21.38
N VAL A 45 13.22 -3.46 -20.10
CA VAL A 45 14.21 -3.84 -19.07
C VAL A 45 14.30 -5.35 -18.94
N GLN A 46 13.17 -6.05 -18.79
CA GLN A 46 13.18 -7.50 -18.55
C GLN A 46 13.73 -8.30 -19.73
N ARG A 47 13.46 -7.87 -20.97
CA ARG A 47 14.02 -8.49 -22.19
C ARG A 47 15.54 -8.38 -22.27
N ASN A 48 16.12 -7.31 -21.71
CA ASN A 48 17.55 -7.02 -21.82
C ASN A 48 18.36 -7.46 -20.60
N LEU A 49 17.72 -7.64 -19.43
CA LEU A 49 18.39 -8.01 -18.18
C LEU A 49 19.31 -9.24 -18.29
N PRO A 50 18.88 -10.37 -18.88
CA PRO A 50 19.71 -11.57 -19.01
C PRO A 50 21.10 -11.34 -19.60
N ARG A 51 21.20 -10.44 -20.59
CA ARG A 51 22.45 -10.13 -21.32
C ARG A 51 23.57 -9.61 -20.41
N PHE A 52 23.22 -9.14 -19.21
CA PHE A 52 24.14 -8.49 -18.28
C PHE A 52 24.19 -9.17 -16.92
N LEU A 53 23.37 -10.20 -16.69
CA LEU A 53 23.33 -10.93 -15.43
C LEU A 53 24.23 -12.18 -15.52
N PRO A 54 25.03 -12.47 -14.48
CA PRO A 54 25.80 -13.70 -14.43
C PRO A 54 24.91 -14.93 -14.30
N GLY A 55 25.30 -16.01 -14.99
CA GLY A 55 24.57 -17.27 -15.03
C GLY A 55 23.74 -17.39 -16.31
N ALA A 56 22.87 -18.40 -16.35
CA ALA A 56 21.95 -18.63 -17.45
C ALA A 56 20.59 -19.07 -16.91
N GLY A 57 19.52 -18.66 -17.58
CA GLY A 57 18.15 -19.10 -17.28
C GLY A 57 17.75 -18.79 -15.84
N TYR A 58 17.29 -19.79 -15.10
CA TYR A 58 16.75 -19.57 -13.75
C TYR A 58 17.76 -18.94 -12.77
N PHE A 59 19.08 -19.18 -12.95
CA PHE A 59 20.11 -18.63 -12.05
C PHE A 59 20.18 -17.11 -12.06
N GLU A 60 19.84 -16.47 -13.18
CA GLU A 60 19.83 -15.00 -13.31
C GLU A 60 18.80 -14.36 -12.37
N ARG A 61 17.73 -15.08 -12.01
CA ARG A 61 16.67 -14.58 -11.11
C ARG A 61 17.20 -14.23 -9.73
N ARG A 62 18.34 -14.78 -9.30
CA ARG A 62 18.87 -14.53 -7.95
C ARG A 62 19.37 -13.11 -7.74
N TRP A 63 19.58 -12.35 -8.82
CA TRP A 63 20.12 -11.00 -8.77
C TRP A 63 19.05 -9.92 -8.57
N VAL A 64 17.78 -10.24 -8.82
CA VAL A 64 16.65 -9.32 -8.65
C VAL A 64 15.63 -9.98 -7.73
N ASP A 65 15.44 -9.45 -6.53
CA ASP A 65 14.57 -10.05 -5.51
C ASP A 65 13.13 -9.53 -5.61
N ALA A 66 12.95 -8.29 -6.06
CA ALA A 66 11.65 -7.65 -6.18
C ALA A 66 11.60 -6.64 -7.34
N TRP A 67 10.41 -6.12 -7.62
CA TRP A 67 10.23 -4.93 -8.44
C TRP A 67 9.69 -3.77 -7.60
N ALA A 68 10.35 -2.63 -7.61
CA ALA A 68 9.92 -1.41 -6.93
C ALA A 68 8.99 -0.58 -7.83
N HIS A 69 7.88 -0.11 -7.26
CA HIS A 69 6.90 0.72 -7.95
C HIS A 69 6.29 1.71 -6.97
N ASN A 70 5.98 2.92 -7.45
CA ASN A 70 5.35 3.98 -6.68
C ASN A 70 3.86 4.05 -7.07
N PRO A 71 2.97 3.25 -6.47
CA PRO A 71 1.60 3.08 -6.93
C PRO A 71 0.69 4.25 -6.52
N TYR A 72 0.96 5.48 -6.94
CA TYR A 72 0.02 6.58 -6.72
C TYR A 72 -1.30 6.34 -7.48
N THR A 73 -2.41 6.88 -6.97
CA THR A 73 -3.76 6.74 -7.54
C THR A 73 -4.21 7.94 -8.37
N GLY A 74 -3.36 8.96 -8.49
CA GLY A 74 -3.78 10.34 -8.73
C GLY A 74 -4.20 11.02 -7.42
N PHE A 75 -4.42 12.34 -7.47
CA PHE A 75 -4.50 13.20 -6.29
C PHE A 75 -5.63 12.87 -5.31
N LYS A 76 -6.86 12.68 -5.81
CA LYS A 76 -8.07 12.60 -4.95
C LYS A 76 -8.76 11.23 -4.94
N ASN A 77 -8.26 10.29 -5.75
CA ASN A 77 -8.91 8.99 -5.94
C ASN A 77 -8.64 8.04 -4.76
N PRO A 78 -9.59 7.17 -4.39
CA PRO A 78 -9.36 6.12 -3.42
C PRO A 78 -8.43 5.01 -3.96
N PRO A 79 -7.74 4.27 -3.07
CA PRO A 79 -6.81 3.18 -3.42
C PRO A 79 -7.30 2.21 -4.51
N SER A 80 -8.56 1.76 -4.38
CA SER A 80 -9.12 0.72 -5.25
C SER A 80 -9.94 1.26 -6.43
N ARG A 81 -10.07 2.59 -6.60
CA ARG A 81 -10.85 3.19 -7.70
C ARG A 81 -10.11 4.34 -8.39
N GLY A 82 -8.78 4.26 -8.45
CA GLY A 82 -7.95 5.16 -9.26
C GLY A 82 -8.29 5.08 -10.74
N THR A 83 -8.08 6.20 -11.45
CA THR A 83 -8.37 6.38 -12.88
C THR A 83 -7.22 5.95 -13.80
N ILE A 84 -6.09 5.54 -13.24
CA ILE A 84 -4.90 5.11 -13.99
C ILE A 84 -5.17 3.76 -14.67
N ARG A 85 -4.79 3.66 -15.96
CA ARG A 85 -4.98 2.48 -16.82
C ARG A 85 -3.70 2.19 -17.60
N ALA A 86 -3.51 0.93 -17.99
CA ALA A 86 -2.42 0.50 -18.85
C ALA A 86 -2.27 1.40 -20.11
N PRO A 87 -1.04 1.69 -20.57
CA PRO A 87 0.25 1.14 -20.10
C PRO A 87 0.80 1.78 -18.82
N ARG A 88 0.05 2.71 -18.21
CA ARG A 88 0.33 3.29 -16.89
C ARG A 88 -0.14 2.35 -15.78
N VAL A 89 0.51 2.43 -14.62
CA VAL A 89 0.17 1.58 -13.47
C VAL A 89 0.10 2.42 -12.21
N GLY A 90 -1.05 2.47 -11.56
CA GLY A 90 -1.22 3.00 -10.21
C GLY A 90 -1.66 1.90 -9.25
N MET A 91 -2.10 2.28 -8.05
CA MET A 91 -2.55 1.30 -7.04
C MET A 91 -3.75 0.45 -7.49
N SER A 92 -4.74 1.08 -8.14
CA SER A 92 -6.00 0.41 -8.50
C SER A 92 -5.82 -0.65 -9.58
N ASN A 93 -4.85 -0.46 -10.49
CA ASN A 93 -4.53 -1.40 -11.56
C ASN A 93 -3.15 -2.06 -11.38
N ILE A 94 -2.64 -2.17 -10.15
CA ILE A 94 -1.33 -2.77 -9.83
C ILE A 94 -1.15 -4.19 -10.38
N ARG A 95 -2.24 -4.91 -10.62
CA ARG A 95 -2.21 -6.25 -11.22
C ARG A 95 -1.70 -6.25 -12.66
N ASP A 96 -1.83 -5.15 -13.40
CA ASP A 96 -1.29 -5.03 -14.76
C ASP A 96 0.25 -5.11 -14.74
N LEU A 97 0.88 -4.56 -13.69
CA LEU A 97 2.32 -4.70 -13.47
C LEU A 97 2.71 -6.15 -13.18
N PHE A 98 1.92 -6.87 -12.37
CA PHE A 98 2.17 -8.29 -12.09
C PHE A 98 2.12 -9.13 -13.36
N THR A 99 1.09 -8.90 -14.19
CA THR A 99 0.94 -9.54 -15.49
C THR A 99 2.15 -9.26 -16.38
N GLN A 100 2.64 -8.02 -16.42
CA GLN A 100 3.81 -7.67 -17.21
C GLN A 100 5.10 -8.32 -16.67
N LEU A 101 5.30 -8.36 -15.35
CA LEU A 101 6.44 -9.03 -14.70
C LEU A 101 6.45 -10.53 -15.03
N ASP A 102 5.27 -11.15 -15.11
CA ASP A 102 5.16 -12.59 -15.36
C ASP A 102 5.46 -13.01 -16.80
N ARG A 103 5.62 -12.05 -17.72
CA ARG A 103 5.98 -12.31 -19.12
C ARG A 103 7.45 -12.68 -19.32
N HIS A 104 8.30 -12.55 -18.31
CA HIS A 104 9.73 -12.85 -18.45
C HIS A 104 10.27 -13.68 -17.28
N TYR A 105 11.08 -14.70 -17.58
CA TYR A 105 11.54 -15.65 -16.56
C TYR A 105 12.41 -15.01 -15.48
N VAL A 106 13.07 -13.87 -15.71
CA VAL A 106 13.86 -13.18 -14.67
C VAL A 106 12.96 -12.53 -13.60
N THR A 107 11.83 -11.96 -14.02
CA THR A 107 10.93 -11.13 -13.20
C THR A 107 9.65 -11.86 -12.77
N ARG A 108 9.34 -13.00 -13.39
CA ARG A 108 8.14 -13.79 -13.10
C ARG A 108 8.02 -14.15 -11.63
N ARG A 109 6.83 -13.98 -11.07
CA ARG A 109 6.48 -14.22 -9.65
C ARG A 109 7.30 -13.41 -8.64
N LYS A 110 8.12 -12.45 -9.06
CA LYS A 110 8.83 -11.59 -8.11
C LYS A 110 7.80 -10.74 -7.33
N PRO A 111 8.01 -10.57 -6.01
CA PRO A 111 7.23 -9.62 -5.23
C PRO A 111 7.41 -8.20 -5.77
N VAL A 112 6.43 -7.35 -5.48
CA VAL A 112 6.47 -5.93 -5.78
C VAL A 112 6.61 -5.16 -4.47
N TRP A 113 7.54 -4.22 -4.40
CA TRP A 113 7.62 -3.28 -3.30
C TRP A 113 6.89 -2.00 -3.73
N ALA A 114 5.83 -1.65 -3.02
CA ALA A 114 5.18 -0.35 -3.14
C ALA A 114 6.05 0.67 -2.38
N THR A 115 7.00 1.28 -3.09
CA THR A 115 8.07 2.07 -2.48
C THR A 115 7.67 3.50 -2.14
N GLU A 116 6.57 3.98 -2.70
CA GLU A 116 6.09 5.34 -2.45
C GLU A 116 4.62 5.48 -2.83
N PHE A 117 3.78 5.91 -1.89
CA PHE A 117 2.43 6.39 -2.13
C PHE A 117 1.97 7.25 -0.96
N SER A 118 1.11 8.22 -1.24
CA SER A 118 0.46 9.04 -0.22
C SER A 118 -0.67 9.85 -0.84
N TRP A 119 -1.33 10.67 -0.02
CA TRP A 119 -2.30 11.68 -0.45
C TRP A 119 -2.00 12.99 0.29
N GLU A 120 -2.04 14.10 -0.42
CA GLU A 120 -1.94 15.44 0.18
C GLU A 120 -3.20 15.80 0.96
N THR A 121 -3.11 16.77 1.86
CA THR A 121 -4.27 17.25 2.61
C THR A 121 -4.63 18.70 2.33
N ASN A 122 -5.95 18.97 2.28
CA ASN A 122 -6.53 20.30 2.35
C ASN A 122 -7.19 20.51 3.72
N PRO A 123 -6.75 21.48 4.55
CA PRO A 123 -5.53 22.29 4.40
C PRO A 123 -4.23 21.45 4.60
N PRO A 124 -3.07 21.95 4.15
CA PRO A 124 -2.88 23.28 3.57
C PRO A 124 -3.01 23.36 2.04
N ASP A 125 -3.02 22.24 1.31
CA ASP A 125 -3.08 22.28 -0.15
C ASP A 125 -4.52 22.23 -0.68
N PRO A 126 -5.07 23.35 -1.21
CA PRO A 126 -6.43 23.38 -1.75
C PRO A 126 -6.56 22.69 -3.11
N ASP A 127 -5.47 22.60 -3.88
CA ASP A 127 -5.51 22.21 -5.28
C ASP A 127 -5.55 20.69 -5.42
N TYR A 128 -4.65 19.98 -4.73
CA TYR A 128 -4.53 18.53 -4.84
C TYR A 128 -4.99 17.78 -3.58
N GLY A 129 -5.01 18.46 -2.43
CA GLY A 129 -5.34 17.90 -1.14
C GLY A 129 -6.75 17.30 -1.00
N ILE A 130 -6.84 16.19 -0.27
CA ILE A 130 -8.10 15.62 0.26
C ILE A 130 -8.27 16.01 1.73
N SER A 131 -9.43 15.78 2.34
CA SER A 131 -9.56 16.08 3.78
C SER A 131 -8.61 15.22 4.63
N PRO A 132 -8.07 15.73 5.76
CA PRO A 132 -7.19 14.96 6.64
C PRO A 132 -7.81 13.64 7.12
N TYR A 133 -9.13 13.62 7.31
CA TYR A 133 -9.86 12.40 7.63
C TYR A 133 -9.81 11.37 6.49
N LEU A 134 -10.01 11.81 5.24
CA LEU A 134 -9.91 10.95 4.07
C LEU A 134 -8.49 10.41 3.88
N GLN A 135 -7.45 11.21 4.14
CA GLN A 135 -6.06 10.76 4.07
C GLN A 135 -5.81 9.54 4.97
N GLY A 136 -6.21 9.62 6.25
CA GLY A 136 -6.08 8.50 7.17
C GLY A 136 -6.93 7.29 6.77
N ARG A 137 -8.14 7.54 6.25
CA ARG A 137 -9.01 6.48 5.71
C ARG A 137 -8.35 5.76 4.53
N TYR A 138 -7.83 6.49 3.56
CA TYR A 138 -7.19 5.94 2.36
C TYR A 138 -5.89 5.23 2.67
N MET A 139 -5.12 5.68 3.67
CA MET A 139 -3.96 4.94 4.17
C MET A 139 -4.34 3.51 4.60
N ALA A 140 -5.38 3.35 5.43
CA ALA A 140 -5.81 2.03 5.87
C ALA A 140 -6.39 1.18 4.72
N GLU A 141 -7.15 1.79 3.81
CA GLU A 141 -7.66 1.13 2.60
C GLU A 141 -6.53 0.70 1.66
N ALA A 142 -5.46 1.48 1.53
CA ALA A 142 -4.30 1.18 0.72
C ALA A 142 -3.55 -0.03 1.25
N PHE A 143 -3.28 -0.08 2.57
CA PHE A 143 -2.64 -1.24 3.17
C PHE A 143 -3.46 -2.53 3.01
N ASP A 144 -4.79 -2.47 3.20
CA ASP A 144 -5.65 -3.64 2.93
C ASP A 144 -5.68 -4.00 1.43
N TRP A 145 -5.73 -3.01 0.54
CA TRP A 145 -5.72 -3.26 -0.90
C TRP A 145 -4.43 -3.95 -1.37
N LEU A 146 -3.28 -3.45 -0.92
CA LEU A 146 -1.98 -4.04 -1.22
C LEU A 146 -1.83 -5.42 -0.58
N ASP A 147 -2.28 -5.64 0.66
CA ASP A 147 -2.31 -6.97 1.31
C ASP A 147 -3.09 -8.00 0.47
N ARG A 148 -4.28 -7.62 -0.02
CA ARG A 148 -5.14 -8.51 -0.82
C ARG A 148 -4.48 -9.03 -2.08
N THR A 149 -3.45 -8.35 -2.58
CA THR A 149 -2.70 -8.80 -3.76
C THR A 149 -1.85 -10.03 -3.48
N ARG A 150 -1.45 -10.25 -2.22
CA ARG A 150 -0.48 -11.27 -1.78
C ARG A 150 0.90 -11.19 -2.47
N ARG A 151 1.14 -10.14 -3.26
CA ARG A 151 2.36 -9.94 -4.03
C ARG A 151 3.12 -8.66 -3.65
N VAL A 152 2.56 -7.87 -2.73
CA VAL A 152 3.15 -6.63 -2.22
C VAL A 152 3.52 -6.79 -0.75
N PRO A 153 4.71 -7.32 -0.42
CA PRO A 153 5.15 -7.50 0.97
C PRO A 153 5.69 -6.20 1.61
N VAL A 154 6.05 -5.20 0.81
CA VAL A 154 6.57 -3.91 1.28
C VAL A 154 5.68 -2.80 0.74
N ALA A 155 5.23 -1.91 1.64
CA ALA A 155 4.41 -0.75 1.33
C ALA A 155 4.89 0.44 2.18
N ILE A 156 5.38 1.48 1.52
CA ILE A 156 6.00 2.64 2.14
C ILE A 156 5.13 3.86 1.84
N TRP A 157 4.69 4.51 2.91
CA TRP A 157 4.00 5.79 2.85
C TRP A 157 5.02 6.92 2.64
N TYR A 158 4.74 7.84 1.73
CA TYR A 158 5.61 8.99 1.48
C TYR A 158 5.33 10.12 2.49
N GLY A 159 6.38 10.54 3.20
CA GLY A 159 6.34 11.64 4.16
C GLY A 159 5.85 11.23 5.55
N PHE A 160 6.63 11.54 6.58
CA PHE A 160 6.16 11.45 7.97
C PHE A 160 5.62 12.78 8.47
N THR A 161 6.27 13.87 8.06
CA THR A 161 5.89 15.26 8.26
C THR A 161 5.67 15.88 6.89
N ASP A 162 4.70 16.79 6.77
CA ASP A 162 4.52 17.59 5.56
C ASP A 162 5.78 18.34 5.18
N ALA A 163 5.98 18.53 3.88
CA ALA A 163 6.96 19.49 3.41
C ALA A 163 6.59 20.93 3.81
N ASP A 164 7.62 21.75 3.97
CA ASP A 164 7.52 23.16 4.36
C ASP A 164 6.95 24.04 3.25
N ASN A 165 7.21 23.69 1.98
CA ASN A 165 6.79 24.45 0.82
C ASN A 165 5.81 23.66 -0.06
N ILE A 166 4.56 24.10 -0.02
CA ILE A 166 3.42 23.60 -0.82
C ILE A 166 3.60 23.68 -2.33
N ALA A 167 4.47 24.59 -2.82
CA ALA A 167 4.71 24.74 -4.25
C ALA A 167 5.75 23.72 -4.78
N THR A 168 6.56 23.13 -3.91
CA THR A 168 7.70 22.30 -4.32
C THR A 168 7.64 20.87 -3.83
N ASP A 169 6.88 20.56 -2.78
CA ASP A 169 6.76 19.21 -2.24
C ASP A 169 5.44 19.01 -1.45
N TRP A 170 5.14 17.76 -1.09
CA TRP A 170 3.80 17.27 -0.79
C TRP A 170 3.39 17.44 0.67
N GLN A 171 2.13 17.84 0.89
CA GLN A 171 1.51 17.94 2.22
C GLN A 171 0.90 16.59 2.64
N SER A 172 1.70 15.54 2.51
CA SER A 172 1.25 14.14 2.62
C SER A 172 1.71 13.42 3.89
N GLY A 173 2.39 14.12 4.80
CA GLY A 173 2.83 13.57 6.08
C GLY A 173 1.67 13.10 6.96
N VAL A 174 2.00 12.26 7.96
CA VAL A 174 1.09 11.95 9.07
C VAL A 174 1.05 13.05 10.13
N ARG A 175 1.94 14.03 10.00
CA ARG A 175 2.01 15.28 10.77
C ARG A 175 2.04 16.46 9.81
N TYR A 176 1.47 17.57 10.25
CA TYR A 176 1.72 18.87 9.65
C TYR A 176 3.16 19.31 9.90
N ILE A 177 3.63 20.34 9.18
CA ILE A 177 4.99 20.89 9.33
C ILE A 177 5.29 21.34 10.77
N ASP A 178 4.29 21.87 11.47
CA ASP A 178 4.31 22.26 12.89
C ASP A 178 4.31 21.07 13.88
N GLN A 179 4.50 19.84 13.37
CA GLN A 179 4.48 18.56 14.10
C GLN A 179 3.12 18.15 14.67
N ARG A 180 2.07 18.96 14.50
CA ARG A 180 0.72 18.59 14.93
C ARG A 180 0.28 17.34 14.16
N LYS A 181 -0.25 16.36 14.90
CA LYS A 181 -0.69 15.09 14.35
C LYS A 181 -1.89 15.31 13.43
N LYS A 182 -1.84 14.77 12.22
CA LYS A 182 -3.02 14.65 11.36
C LYS A 182 -3.88 13.47 11.81
N PHE A 183 -5.10 13.38 11.29
CA PHE A 183 -5.93 12.19 11.50
C PHE A 183 -5.22 10.90 11.06
N SER A 184 -4.46 10.97 9.96
CA SER A 184 -3.65 9.85 9.45
C SER A 184 -2.61 9.32 10.45
N TRP A 185 -2.18 10.11 11.45
CA TRP A 185 -1.36 9.60 12.56
C TRP A 185 -2.01 8.41 13.28
N TYR A 186 -3.28 8.56 13.64
CA TYR A 186 -4.01 7.53 14.38
C TYR A 186 -4.33 6.33 13.50
N TRP A 187 -4.57 6.56 12.22
CA TRP A 187 -4.74 5.50 11.22
C TRP A 187 -3.44 4.78 10.90
N PHE A 188 -2.29 5.45 10.95
CA PHE A 188 -0.97 4.84 10.80
C PHE A 188 -0.66 3.92 11.98
N GLN A 189 -0.97 4.33 13.21
CA GLN A 189 -0.73 3.50 14.39
C GLN A 189 -1.60 2.24 14.41
N ARG A 190 -2.90 2.37 14.06
CA ARG A 190 -3.90 1.32 14.22
C ARG A 190 -4.88 1.28 13.03
N PRO A 191 -4.40 1.00 11.80
CA PRO A 191 -5.26 1.01 10.62
C PRO A 191 -6.37 -0.04 10.72
N VAL A 192 -7.58 0.34 10.31
CA VAL A 192 -8.72 -0.57 10.09
C VAL A 192 -9.33 -0.27 8.71
N SER A 193 -9.63 -1.30 7.94
CA SER A 193 -10.27 -1.13 6.64
C SER A 193 -11.49 -2.01 6.49
N VAL A 194 -12.55 -1.39 5.99
CA VAL A 194 -13.72 -2.07 5.44
C VAL A 194 -14.06 -1.34 4.15
N ASN A 195 -13.81 -1.99 3.00
CA ASN A 195 -13.91 -1.38 1.67
C ASN A 195 -15.36 -1.21 1.15
N VAL A 196 -16.32 -1.05 2.06
CA VAL A 196 -17.74 -0.77 1.77
C VAL A 196 -18.30 0.16 2.84
N THR A 197 -19.24 1.03 2.46
CA THR A 197 -19.95 1.94 3.38
C THR A 197 -21.35 1.43 3.75
N SER A 198 -21.93 0.58 2.91
CA SER A 198 -23.22 -0.06 3.16
C SER A 198 -23.34 -1.42 2.49
N VAL A 199 -24.09 -2.33 3.11
CA VAL A 199 -24.34 -3.70 2.63
C VAL A 199 -25.79 -4.12 2.84
N ARG A 200 -26.23 -5.20 2.18
CA ARG A 200 -27.53 -5.82 2.50
C ARG A 200 -27.47 -6.48 3.88
N ARG A 201 -28.62 -6.59 4.55
CA ARG A 201 -28.71 -7.28 5.84
C ARG A 201 -28.23 -8.73 5.70
N GLY A 202 -27.34 -9.16 6.59
CA GLY A 202 -26.73 -10.49 6.59
C GLY A 202 -25.55 -10.67 5.62
N GLN A 203 -25.23 -9.66 4.81
CA GLN A 203 -24.07 -9.72 3.90
C GLN A 203 -22.76 -9.69 4.70
N SER A 204 -21.80 -10.53 4.29
CA SER A 204 -20.46 -10.55 4.86
C SER A 204 -19.57 -9.43 4.30
N VAL A 205 -18.78 -8.81 5.18
CA VAL A 205 -17.73 -7.84 4.82
C VAL A 205 -16.37 -8.31 5.28
N ARG A 206 -15.35 -8.08 4.46
CA ARG A 206 -13.95 -8.24 4.87
C ARG A 206 -13.54 -7.05 5.74
N VAL A 207 -13.10 -7.34 6.95
CA VAL A 207 -12.51 -6.38 7.89
C VAL A 207 -11.03 -6.68 7.99
N PHE A 208 -10.21 -5.69 7.66
CA PHE A 208 -8.77 -5.69 7.90
C PHE A 208 -8.46 -4.80 9.10
N ALA A 209 -7.58 -5.26 9.99
CA ALA A 209 -7.05 -4.48 11.10
C ALA A 209 -5.55 -4.76 11.21
N ARG A 210 -4.76 -3.79 11.67
CA ARG A 210 -3.35 -3.99 12.02
C ARG A 210 -2.97 -3.00 13.10
N SER A 211 -2.07 -3.38 14.01
CA SER A 211 -1.39 -2.45 14.90
C SER A 211 0.08 -2.35 14.50
N ASN A 212 0.53 -1.11 14.26
CA ASN A 212 1.95 -0.78 14.07
C ASN A 212 2.62 -0.40 15.40
N VAL A 213 1.87 -0.36 16.51
CA VAL A 213 2.38 -0.06 17.85
C VAL A 213 2.60 -1.33 18.66
N ARG A 214 1.62 -2.25 18.65
CA ARG A 214 1.67 -3.55 19.32
C ARG A 214 1.17 -4.66 18.38
N PRO A 215 1.98 -5.06 17.37
CA PRO A 215 1.59 -6.06 16.37
C PRO A 215 1.02 -7.36 16.96
N GLY A 216 1.65 -7.91 18.01
CA GLY A 216 1.18 -9.13 18.66
C GLY A 216 -0.18 -8.99 19.38
N GLY A 217 -0.58 -7.77 19.70
CA GLY A 217 -1.83 -7.45 20.39
C GLY A 217 -3.03 -7.27 19.47
N THR A 218 -2.85 -7.22 18.14
CA THR A 218 -3.91 -6.84 17.20
C THR A 218 -5.19 -7.69 17.35
N ARG A 219 -6.31 -6.99 17.51
CA ARG A 219 -7.70 -7.48 17.51
C ARG A 219 -8.57 -6.55 16.65
N ILE A 220 -9.65 -7.10 16.12
CA ILE A 220 -10.76 -6.32 15.57
C ILE A 220 -11.77 -6.09 16.70
N ALA A 221 -11.95 -4.83 17.08
CA ALA A 221 -13.05 -4.38 17.93
C ALA A 221 -14.24 -3.98 17.07
N TRP A 222 -15.46 -4.24 17.56
CA TRP A 222 -16.69 -3.87 16.87
C TRP A 222 -17.76 -3.36 17.83
N SER A 223 -18.73 -2.60 17.30
CA SER A 223 -19.86 -2.04 18.06
C SER A 223 -21.09 -1.86 17.17
N GLU A 224 -22.30 -1.98 17.72
CA GLU A 224 -23.57 -1.65 17.02
C GLU A 224 -24.15 -0.28 17.41
N ASN A 225 -23.54 0.41 18.37
CA ASN A 225 -24.01 1.71 18.86
C ASN A 225 -22.88 2.75 18.97
N GLY A 226 -21.65 2.39 18.62
CA GLY A 226 -20.45 3.23 18.72
C GLY A 226 -19.93 3.44 20.16
N ARG A 227 -20.63 2.94 21.18
CA ARG A 227 -20.34 3.15 22.61
C ARG A 227 -19.85 1.88 23.29
N ALA A 228 -20.61 0.79 23.18
CA ALA A 228 -20.25 -0.52 23.73
C ALA A 228 -19.45 -1.30 22.69
N TRP A 229 -18.19 -1.59 23.01
CA TRP A 229 -17.26 -2.27 22.11
C TRP A 229 -17.00 -3.71 22.57
N ARG A 230 -16.98 -4.62 21.61
CA ARG A 230 -16.65 -6.04 21.80
C ARG A 230 -15.49 -6.41 20.91
N LEU A 231 -14.75 -7.45 21.26
CA LEU A 231 -13.67 -7.97 20.43
C LEU A 231 -14.17 -9.17 19.63
N LEU A 232 -13.83 -9.23 18.34
CA LEU A 232 -13.98 -10.45 17.56
C LEU A 232 -13.05 -11.55 18.10
N PRO A 233 -13.35 -12.84 17.83
CA PRO A 233 -12.46 -13.95 18.11
C PRO A 233 -11.08 -13.74 17.48
N LEU A 234 -10.04 -14.40 17.99
CA LEU A 234 -8.65 -14.24 17.54
C LEU A 234 -8.33 -14.77 16.13
N LYS A 235 -9.33 -15.29 15.41
CA LYS A 235 -9.17 -15.91 14.09
C LYS A 235 -8.59 -14.92 13.06
N GLY A 236 -7.60 -15.37 12.29
CA GLY A 236 -7.06 -14.62 11.16
C GLY A 236 -6.01 -13.56 11.50
N ARG A 237 -5.50 -13.52 12.74
CA ARG A 237 -4.31 -12.73 13.11
C ARG A 237 -3.05 -13.36 12.50
N ARG A 238 -2.14 -12.53 12.02
CA ARG A 238 -0.88 -12.91 11.39
C ARG A 238 0.31 -12.36 12.17
N SER A 239 1.49 -12.92 11.92
CA SER A 239 2.76 -12.54 12.57
C SER A 239 3.19 -11.11 12.29
N ASP A 240 2.78 -10.53 11.15
CA ASP A 240 3.04 -9.13 10.78
C ASP A 240 2.15 -8.13 11.52
N GLY A 241 1.34 -8.59 12.47
CA GLY A 241 0.41 -7.78 13.24
C GLY A 241 -0.88 -7.43 12.51
N SER A 242 -1.10 -7.92 11.29
CA SER A 242 -2.40 -7.79 10.62
C SER A 242 -3.38 -8.86 11.08
N MET A 243 -4.67 -8.55 10.98
CA MET A 243 -5.77 -9.44 11.29
C MET A 243 -6.88 -9.21 10.28
N ILE A 244 -7.37 -10.29 9.68
CA ILE A 244 -8.44 -10.23 8.68
C ILE A 244 -9.54 -11.21 9.03
N GLN A 245 -10.78 -10.72 9.02
CA GLN A 245 -11.97 -11.54 9.21
C GLN A 245 -13.09 -11.16 8.26
N SER A 246 -13.95 -12.13 7.97
CA SER A 246 -15.21 -11.93 7.26
C SER A 246 -16.33 -11.85 8.30
N VAL A 247 -17.07 -10.74 8.33
CA VAL A 247 -18.08 -10.46 9.36
C VAL A 247 -19.43 -10.22 8.69
N ARG A 248 -20.47 -10.97 9.10
CA ARG A 248 -21.85 -10.73 8.64
C ARG A 248 -22.43 -9.50 9.33
N ILE A 249 -23.04 -8.62 8.55
CA ILE A 249 -23.57 -7.34 9.03
C ILE A 249 -25.09 -7.37 9.03
N TYR A 250 -25.69 -7.38 10.22
CA TYR A 250 -27.15 -7.36 10.38
C TYR A 250 -27.69 -5.99 10.78
N ARG A 251 -26.82 -5.14 11.33
CA ARG A 251 -27.13 -3.79 11.82
C ARG A 251 -25.97 -2.86 11.47
N LYS A 252 -26.20 -1.55 11.60
CA LYS A 252 -25.12 -0.55 11.54
C LYS A 252 -24.00 -0.97 12.49
N THR A 253 -22.80 -1.15 11.96
CA THR A 253 -21.67 -1.73 12.71
C THR A 253 -20.44 -0.87 12.53
N TRP A 254 -19.76 -0.58 13.63
CA TRP A 254 -18.46 0.07 13.66
C TRP A 254 -17.37 -0.98 13.86
N PHE A 255 -16.23 -0.79 13.22
CA PHE A 255 -15.02 -1.60 13.36
C PHE A 255 -13.84 -0.71 13.70
N ALA A 256 -13.01 -1.13 14.63
CA ALA A 256 -11.77 -0.45 14.99
C ALA A 256 -10.68 -1.49 15.27
N THR A 257 -9.42 -1.08 15.11
CA THR A 257 -8.29 -1.88 15.58
C THR A 257 -8.12 -1.66 17.09
N TRP A 258 -7.91 -2.73 17.83
CA TRP A 258 -7.49 -2.71 19.22
C TRP A 258 -6.22 -3.54 19.39
N ASP A 259 -5.33 -3.15 20.30
CA ASP A 259 -4.02 -3.79 20.44
C ASP A 259 -3.55 -3.94 21.89
N GLY A 260 -4.48 -3.91 22.84
CA GLY A 260 -4.17 -4.07 24.27
C GLY A 260 -3.61 -2.83 24.94
N SER A 261 -3.47 -1.69 24.24
CA SER A 261 -2.94 -0.46 24.83
C SER A 261 -3.97 0.37 25.62
N GLY A 262 -5.12 -0.21 25.99
CA GLY A 262 -6.21 0.49 26.68
C GLY A 262 -7.04 1.43 25.80
N THR A 263 -6.62 1.73 24.57
CA THR A 263 -7.34 2.58 23.61
C THR A 263 -7.47 1.90 22.25
N ARG A 264 -8.61 2.07 21.59
CA ARG A 264 -8.82 1.63 20.21
C ARG A 264 -8.33 2.69 19.20
N GLY A 265 -8.06 2.25 17.98
CA GLY A 265 -7.83 3.15 16.86
C GLY A 265 -9.10 3.84 16.36
N PRO A 266 -8.97 4.64 15.28
CA PRO A 266 -10.10 5.17 14.52
C PRO A 266 -11.07 4.06 14.08
N ALA A 267 -12.32 4.43 13.84
CA ALA A 267 -13.37 3.48 13.50
C ALA A 267 -13.87 3.64 12.06
N ARG A 268 -14.23 2.52 11.42
CA ARG A 268 -15.00 2.47 10.18
C ARG A 268 -16.41 1.99 10.44
N ILE A 269 -17.38 2.68 9.86
CA ILE A 269 -18.78 2.33 9.91
C ILE A 269 -19.21 1.59 8.64
N VAL A 270 -20.04 0.57 8.81
CA VAL A 270 -20.78 -0.12 7.76
C VAL A 270 -22.27 -0.01 8.08
N ASN A 271 -23.04 0.56 7.16
CA ASN A 271 -24.49 0.65 7.29
C ASN A 271 -25.18 -0.58 6.68
N VAL A 272 -26.38 -0.88 7.14
CA VAL A 272 -27.28 -1.82 6.45
C VAL A 272 -28.22 -1.00 5.58
N ARG A 273 -28.29 -1.36 4.29
CA ARG A 273 -29.24 -0.73 3.36
C ARG A 273 -30.65 -1.06 3.81
N ARG A 274 -31.54 -0.08 3.69
CA ARG A 274 -32.99 -0.32 3.77
C ARG A 274 -33.39 -1.28 2.65
#